data_AF-A0A7C4NK29-F1
#
_entry.id   AF-A0A7C4NK29-F1
#
_cell.length_a   1.000
_cell.length_b   1.000
_cell.length_c   1.000
_cell.angle_alpha   90.00
_cell.angle_beta   90.00
_cell.angle_gamma   90.00
#
_symmetry.space_group_name_H-M   'P 1'
#
loop_
_entity.id
_entity.type
_entity.pdbx_description
1 polymer ?
#
loop_
_entity_poly.entity_id
_entity_poly.type
_entity_poly.pdbx_seq_one_letter_code
_entity_poly.pdbx_strand_id
1 'polypeptide(L)'
;MHNYGKDIVVIDSDNVLDARYPKIHGILKKYDIYTLLDYEGSQHNITGWLRRSKYVGDINIDGEKYPIYMYRIKPRNTLELLLGKGSPFFIGPKQLVYISKPLDLEVLEKVEKAFNNIEYSIRNNISDEAVLGVVLYLCNYEEIPWTIATHHYRHKDHATGYMKTSKIITAIAHIQFSNGLIKEFKRNYFRLYELKYLV
;
A
#
# COMPACT_ATOMS: atom_id res chain seq x y z
N MET A 1 -4.20 -28.95 -2.88
CA MET A 1 -4.19 -27.66 -3.63
C MET A 1 -5.46 -26.90 -3.27
N HIS A 2 -5.40 -25.91 -2.38
CA HIS A 2 -6.55 -25.03 -2.13
C HIS A 2 -6.53 -23.89 -3.13
N ASN A 3 -7.49 -23.95 -4.04
CA ASN A 3 -7.73 -22.96 -5.08
C ASN A 3 -8.58 -21.84 -4.45
N TYR A 4 -7.95 -20.77 -3.94
CA TYR A 4 -8.66 -19.55 -3.55
C TYR A 4 -9.02 -18.75 -4.82
N GLY A 5 -9.89 -19.34 -5.67
CA GLY A 5 -10.33 -18.79 -6.94
C GLY A 5 -11.56 -17.89 -6.79
N LYS A 6 -11.50 -16.87 -5.93
CA LYS A 6 -12.53 -15.83 -5.84
C LYS A 6 -11.86 -14.47 -5.82
N ASP A 7 -12.38 -13.57 -6.64
CA ASP A 7 -12.03 -12.15 -6.58
C ASP A 7 -12.28 -11.63 -5.15
N ILE A 8 -11.26 -11.00 -4.57
CA ILE A 8 -11.31 -10.42 -3.23
C ILE A 8 -11.36 -8.91 -3.39
N VAL A 9 -12.36 -8.30 -2.74
CA VAL A 9 -12.45 -6.85 -2.59
C VAL A 9 -12.39 -6.54 -1.10
N VAL A 10 -11.37 -5.78 -0.69
CA VAL A 10 -11.21 -5.29 0.68
C VAL A 10 -11.44 -3.79 0.67
N ILE A 11 -12.33 -3.30 1.52
CA ILE A 11 -12.70 -1.89 1.63
C ILE A 11 -12.44 -1.46 3.07
N ASP A 12 -11.88 -0.28 3.25
CA ASP A 12 -11.75 0.30 4.58
C ASP A 12 -13.13 0.62 5.16
N SER A 13 -13.29 0.41 6.46
CA SER A 13 -14.61 0.35 7.11
C SER A 13 -15.37 1.68 7.09
N ASP A 14 -14.68 2.80 6.89
CA ASP A 14 -15.20 4.16 6.85
C ASP A 14 -15.33 4.71 5.42
N ASN A 15 -15.09 3.88 4.40
CA ASN A 15 -15.27 4.23 3.01
C ASN A 15 -16.54 3.66 2.41
N VAL A 16 -17.17 4.45 1.55
CA VAL A 16 -18.29 4.03 0.71
C VAL A 16 -17.86 4.06 -0.75
N LEU A 17 -18.24 3.01 -1.48
CA LEU A 17 -17.99 2.94 -2.92
C LEU A 17 -18.83 3.98 -3.65
N ASP A 18 -18.20 4.68 -4.58
CA ASP A 18 -18.91 5.56 -5.48
C ASP A 18 -19.90 4.76 -6.36
N ALA A 19 -21.05 5.35 -6.71
CA ALA A 19 -22.03 4.73 -7.59
C ALA A 19 -21.45 4.27 -8.95
N ARG A 20 -20.34 4.89 -9.37
CA ARG A 20 -19.61 4.55 -10.60
C ARG A 20 -18.68 3.35 -10.45
N TYR A 21 -18.46 2.85 -9.23
CA TYR A 21 -17.57 1.72 -8.96
C TYR A 21 -17.78 0.52 -9.89
N PRO A 22 -19.01 0.06 -10.21
CA PRO A 22 -19.19 -1.07 -11.13
C PRO A 22 -18.58 -0.84 -12.51
N LYS A 23 -18.68 0.38 -13.06
CA LYS A 23 -18.06 0.75 -14.35
C LYS A 23 -16.53 0.79 -14.22
N ILE A 24 -16.02 1.37 -13.13
CA ILE A 24 -14.58 1.47 -12.84
C ILE A 24 -13.96 0.09 -12.65
N HIS A 25 -14.58 -0.77 -11.83
CA HIS A 25 -14.19 -2.16 -11.64
C HIS A 25 -14.21 -2.93 -12.97
N GLY A 26 -15.24 -2.76 -13.81
CA GLY A 26 -15.30 -3.39 -15.13
C GLY A 26 -14.11 -3.09 -16.03
N ILE A 27 -13.49 -1.91 -15.88
CA ILE A 27 -12.30 -1.49 -16.64
C ILE A 27 -11.00 -1.92 -15.95
N LEU A 28 -10.92 -1.78 -14.62
CA LEU A 28 -9.71 -2.06 -13.85
C LEU A 28 -9.50 -3.54 -13.55
N LYS A 29 -10.53 -4.39 -13.59
CA LYS A 29 -10.40 -5.84 -13.36
C LYS A 29 -9.50 -6.57 -14.36
N LYS A 30 -9.12 -5.91 -15.47
CA LYS A 30 -8.09 -6.40 -16.39
C LYS A 30 -6.70 -6.47 -15.73
N TYR A 31 -6.52 -5.73 -14.64
CA TYR A 31 -5.34 -5.82 -13.80
C TYR A 31 -5.64 -6.82 -12.67
N ASP A 32 -4.67 -7.69 -12.38
CA ASP A 32 -4.79 -8.68 -11.31
C ASP A 32 -5.10 -8.03 -9.95
N ILE A 33 -4.60 -6.81 -9.75
CA ILE A 33 -4.72 -6.01 -8.53
C ILE A 33 -4.92 -4.53 -8.92
N TYR A 34 -5.76 -3.82 -8.17
CA TYR A 34 -5.85 -2.36 -8.23
C TYR A 34 -6.29 -1.78 -6.88
N THR A 35 -6.01 -0.50 -6.65
CA THR A 35 -6.50 0.23 -5.48
C THR A 35 -7.36 1.44 -5.87
N LEU A 36 -8.18 1.92 -4.93
CA LEU A 36 -8.93 3.17 -5.09
C LEU A 36 -8.56 4.15 -3.98
N LEU A 37 -8.49 5.42 -4.36
CA LEU A 37 -8.40 6.58 -3.48
C LEU A 37 -9.79 7.20 -3.29
N ASP A 38 -9.99 7.86 -2.16
CA ASP A 38 -11.16 8.66 -1.88
C ASP A 38 -11.04 10.09 -2.44
N TYR A 39 -12.18 10.70 -2.78
CA TYR A 39 -12.20 12.06 -3.33
C TYR A 39 -11.59 13.06 -2.35
N GLU A 40 -11.86 12.93 -1.06
CA GLU A 40 -11.35 13.82 -0.02
C GLU A 40 -9.83 13.73 0.09
N GLY A 41 -9.25 12.53 0.13
CA GLY A 41 -7.82 12.26 0.18
C GLY A 41 -7.10 12.77 -1.06
N SER A 42 -7.76 12.74 -2.22
CA SER A 42 -7.25 13.37 -3.45
C SER A 42 -7.12 14.89 -3.31
N GLN A 43 -8.03 15.58 -2.62
CA GLN A 43 -7.94 17.03 -2.41
C GLN A 43 -6.81 17.41 -1.44
N HIS A 44 -6.49 16.54 -0.47
CA HIS A 44 -5.54 16.86 0.60
C HIS A 44 -4.09 16.49 0.27
N ASN A 45 -3.83 15.40 -0.47
CA ASN A 45 -2.45 14.90 -0.65
C ASN A 45 -2.21 14.18 -1.99
N ILE A 46 -2.86 14.59 -3.08
CA ILE A 46 -2.62 13.96 -4.40
C ILE A 46 -1.17 14.10 -4.86
N THR A 47 -0.49 15.20 -4.56
CA THR A 47 0.90 15.42 -4.97
C THR A 47 1.87 14.38 -4.39
N GLY A 48 1.61 13.93 -3.15
CA GLY A 48 2.38 12.86 -2.50
C GLY A 48 2.25 11.52 -3.25
N TRP A 49 1.03 11.18 -3.68
CA TRP A 49 0.74 9.98 -4.45
C TRP A 49 1.31 10.06 -5.88
N LEU A 50 1.17 11.22 -6.52
CA LEU A 50 1.65 11.44 -7.88
C LEU A 50 3.18 11.33 -8.01
N ARG A 51 3.94 11.67 -6.96
CA ARG A 51 5.41 11.57 -6.97
C ARG A 51 5.93 10.17 -7.34
N ARG A 52 5.23 9.13 -6.89
CA ARG A 52 5.56 7.71 -7.15
C ARG A 52 4.64 7.07 -8.20
N SER A 53 3.81 7.87 -8.85
CA SER A 53 2.85 7.40 -9.84
C SER A 53 3.21 7.81 -11.26
N LYS A 54 2.75 7.02 -12.22
CA LYS A 54 2.80 7.34 -13.65
C LYS A 54 1.38 7.34 -14.21
N TYR A 55 0.98 8.41 -14.91
CA TYR A 55 -0.30 8.44 -15.63
C TYR A 55 -0.29 7.44 -16.79
N VAL A 56 -1.38 6.68 -16.95
CA VAL A 56 -1.49 5.64 -18.01
C VAL A 56 -2.76 5.73 -18.85
N GLY A 57 -3.66 6.66 -18.55
CA GLY A 57 -4.86 6.92 -19.35
C GLY A 57 -6.02 7.40 -18.48
N ASP A 58 -7.19 7.56 -19.11
CA ASP A 58 -8.43 7.94 -18.43
C ASP A 58 -9.49 6.85 -18.56
N ILE A 59 -10.32 6.72 -17.53
CA ILE A 59 -11.63 6.08 -17.59
C ILE A 59 -12.65 7.17 -17.98
N ASN A 60 -13.38 6.95 -19.07
CA ASN A 60 -14.50 7.82 -19.44
C ASN A 60 -15.80 7.21 -18.93
N ILE A 61 -16.48 7.90 -18.01
CA ILE A 61 -17.80 7.51 -17.51
C ILE A 61 -18.74 8.69 -17.72
N ASP A 62 -19.76 8.49 -18.56
CA ASP A 62 -20.83 9.46 -18.79
C ASP A 62 -20.32 10.85 -19.22
N GLY A 63 -19.18 10.90 -19.93
CA GLY A 63 -18.56 12.13 -20.43
C GLY A 63 -17.47 12.71 -19.51
N GLU A 64 -17.36 12.21 -18.28
CA GLU A 64 -16.33 12.63 -17.32
C GLU A 64 -15.11 11.70 -17.38
N LYS A 65 -13.91 12.30 -17.22
CA LYS A 65 -12.63 11.58 -17.26
C LYS A 65 -12.04 11.39 -15.88
N TYR A 66 -11.71 10.15 -15.55
CA TYR A 66 -11.05 9.76 -14.31
C TYR A 66 -9.65 9.22 -14.62
N PRO A 67 -8.58 9.85 -14.12
CA PRO A 67 -7.24 9.41 -14.44
C PRO A 67 -6.92 8.05 -13.81
N ILE A 68 -6.24 7.20 -14.57
CA ILE A 68 -5.61 5.98 -14.08
C ILE A 68 -4.12 6.25 -13.93
N TYR A 69 -3.61 5.92 -12.76
CA TYR A 69 -2.20 6.02 -12.43
C TYR A 69 -1.65 4.64 -12.07
N MET A 70 -0.38 4.41 -12.38
CA MET A 70 0.39 3.26 -11.89
C MET A 70 1.29 3.72 -10.75
N TYR A 71 1.01 3.29 -9.52
CA TYR A 71 1.83 3.57 -8.35
C TYR A 71 2.96 2.55 -8.24
N ARG A 72 4.21 3.00 -8.13
CA ARG A 72 5.35 2.10 -8.01
C ARG A 72 5.55 1.59 -6.59
N ILE A 73 5.54 0.27 -6.41
CA ILE A 73 5.56 -0.39 -5.09
C ILE A 73 6.87 -0.16 -4.35
N LYS A 74 8.00 -0.20 -5.07
CA LYS A 74 9.35 0.05 -4.53
C LYS A 74 9.92 1.39 -5.00
N PRO A 75 10.84 2.02 -4.24
CA PRO A 75 11.55 3.21 -4.70
C PRO A 75 12.34 2.95 -5.99
N ARG A 76 12.51 3.97 -6.85
CA ARG A 76 13.23 3.85 -8.12
C ARG A 76 14.72 3.63 -7.92
N ASN A 77 15.28 4.21 -6.87
CA ASN A 77 16.70 4.16 -6.55
C ASN A 77 16.91 4.30 -5.03
N THR A 78 18.16 4.09 -4.60
CA THR A 78 18.56 4.17 -3.19
C THR A 78 18.31 5.55 -2.58
N LEU A 79 18.46 6.63 -3.35
CA LEU A 79 18.22 8.00 -2.87
C LEU A 79 16.73 8.21 -2.51
N GLU A 80 15.83 7.77 -3.38
CA GLU A 80 14.38 7.81 -3.13
C GLU A 80 14.00 6.92 -1.94
N LEU A 81 14.68 5.78 -1.77
CA LEU A 81 14.48 4.91 -0.62
C LEU A 81 14.80 5.63 0.69
N LEU A 82 16.01 6.20 0.79
CA LEU A 82 16.52 6.82 2.01
C LEU A 82 15.82 8.15 2.34
N LEU A 83 15.54 8.99 1.34
CA LEU A 83 14.92 10.31 1.54
C LEU A 83 13.38 10.29 1.44
N GLY A 84 12.80 9.17 1.00
CA GLY A 84 11.36 9.01 0.88
C GLY A 84 10.67 9.03 2.24
N LYS A 85 9.52 9.69 2.34
CA LYS A 85 8.65 9.60 3.52
C LYS A 85 7.95 8.23 3.58
N GLY A 86 7.78 7.70 4.80
CA GLY A 86 7.05 6.45 5.05
C GLY A 86 7.77 5.18 4.60
N SER A 87 7.04 4.07 4.52
CA SER A 87 7.59 2.77 4.12
C SER A 87 8.17 2.81 2.69
N PRO A 88 9.34 2.17 2.44
CA PRO A 88 9.85 1.99 1.08
C PRO A 88 8.87 1.22 0.19
N PHE A 89 8.28 0.16 0.74
CA PHE A 89 7.28 -0.66 0.08
C PHE A 89 5.90 -0.17 0.43
N PHE A 90 5.10 0.17 -0.57
CA PHE A 90 3.78 0.74 -0.38
C PHE A 90 2.93 0.49 -1.62
N ILE A 91 1.64 0.21 -1.47
CA ILE A 91 0.77 -0.07 -2.64
C ILE A 91 0.07 1.17 -3.21
N GLY A 92 0.40 2.35 -2.69
CA GLY A 92 -0.25 3.60 -3.06
C GLY A 92 -1.47 3.88 -2.19
N PRO A 93 -2.36 4.80 -2.60
CA PRO A 93 -3.54 5.11 -1.81
C PRO A 93 -4.45 3.89 -1.72
N LYS A 94 -4.84 3.52 -0.49
CA LYS A 94 -5.66 2.35 -0.22
C LYS A 94 -6.89 2.73 0.57
N GLN A 95 -8.04 2.78 -0.10
CA GLN A 95 -9.36 2.79 0.53
C GLN A 95 -10.17 1.56 0.08
N LEU A 96 -9.86 1.05 -1.11
CA LEU A 96 -10.22 -0.29 -1.57
C LEU A 96 -8.99 -0.97 -2.17
N VAL A 97 -8.87 -2.29 -2.00
CA VAL A 97 -7.98 -3.17 -2.79
C VAL A 97 -8.82 -4.26 -3.43
N TYR A 98 -8.61 -4.44 -4.73
CA TYR A 98 -9.07 -5.61 -5.47
C TYR A 98 -7.91 -6.56 -5.73
N ILE A 99 -8.13 -7.87 -5.56
CA ILE A 99 -7.19 -8.93 -5.87
C ILE A 99 -7.95 -10.07 -6.54
N SER A 100 -7.64 -10.37 -7.80
CA SER A 100 -8.23 -11.51 -8.54
C SER A 100 -7.33 -12.73 -8.60
N LYS A 101 -6.02 -12.51 -8.49
CA LYS A 101 -5.02 -13.58 -8.53
C LYS A 101 -4.57 -13.92 -7.11
N PRO A 102 -4.56 -15.21 -6.72
CA PRO A 102 -4.04 -15.59 -5.42
C PRO A 102 -2.58 -15.18 -5.29
N LEU A 103 -2.24 -14.61 -4.13
CA LEU A 103 -0.87 -14.31 -3.76
C LEU A 103 -0.16 -15.60 -3.33
N ASP A 104 1.16 -15.62 -3.50
CA ASP A 104 1.98 -16.78 -3.14
C ASP A 104 1.89 -17.04 -1.63
N LEU A 105 1.37 -18.21 -1.25
CA LEU A 105 1.17 -18.60 0.15
C LEU A 105 2.50 -18.66 0.91
N GLU A 106 3.59 -19.11 0.28
CA GLU A 106 4.90 -19.16 0.92
C GLU A 106 5.41 -17.74 1.21
N VAL A 107 5.15 -16.79 0.31
CA VAL A 107 5.45 -15.37 0.54
C VAL A 107 4.61 -14.82 1.70
N LEU A 108 3.31 -15.09 1.71
CA LEU A 108 2.41 -14.63 2.78
C LEU A 108 2.86 -15.15 4.15
N GLU A 109 3.11 -16.45 4.27
CA GLU A 109 3.55 -17.08 5.53
C GLU A 109 4.89 -16.52 6.03
N LYS A 110 5.85 -16.28 5.13
CA LYS A 110 7.15 -15.70 5.50
C LYS A 110 7.03 -14.23 5.88
N VAL A 111 6.20 -13.45 5.20
CA VAL A 111 5.93 -12.06 5.58
C VAL A 111 5.20 -12.00 6.93
N GLU A 112 4.24 -12.90 7.18
CA GLU A 112 3.56 -13.03 8.47
C GLU A 112 4.56 -13.36 9.59
N LYS A 113 5.46 -14.32 9.37
CA LYS A 113 6.55 -14.64 10.32
C LYS A 113 7.43 -13.41 10.60
N ALA A 114 7.82 -12.69 9.55
CA ALA A 114 8.61 -11.46 9.69
C ALA A 114 7.86 -10.37 10.47
N PHE A 115 6.56 -10.20 10.23
CA PHE A 115 5.69 -9.24 10.93
C PHE A 115 5.46 -9.63 12.40
N ASN A 116 5.31 -10.92 12.67
CA ASN A 116 5.14 -11.46 14.02
C ASN A 116 6.41 -11.36 14.88
N ASN A 117 7.58 -11.17 14.27
CA ASN A 117 8.83 -10.87 15.00
C ASN A 117 8.86 -9.45 15.58
N ILE A 118 7.96 -8.55 15.14
CA ILE A 118 7.83 -7.21 15.72
C ILE A 118 7.18 -7.34 17.09
N GLU A 119 7.73 -6.63 18.07
CA GLU A 119 7.15 -6.50 19.41
C GLU A 119 5.67 -6.09 19.30
N TYR A 120 4.80 -6.83 19.98
CA TYR A 120 3.36 -6.70 19.83
C TYR A 120 2.87 -5.25 20.08
N SER A 121 3.45 -4.56 21.06
CA SER A 121 3.09 -3.20 21.47
C SER A 121 3.31 -2.13 20.38
N ILE A 122 4.23 -2.38 19.44
CA ILE A 122 4.61 -1.41 18.40
C ILE A 122 4.21 -1.83 16.99
N ARG A 123 3.64 -3.03 16.82
CA ARG A 123 3.30 -3.62 15.52
C ARG A 123 2.36 -2.76 14.69
N ASN A 124 1.43 -2.06 15.35
CA ASN A 124 0.48 -1.14 14.71
C ASN A 124 1.14 0.11 14.09
N ASN A 125 2.45 0.30 14.26
CA ASN A 125 3.18 1.37 13.56
C ASN A 125 3.60 0.97 12.13
N ILE A 126 3.38 -0.29 11.73
CA ILE A 126 3.51 -0.72 10.34
C ILE A 126 2.12 -0.75 9.72
N SER A 127 1.90 0.06 8.70
CA SER A 127 0.60 0.10 8.02
C SER A 127 0.35 -1.15 7.17
N ASP A 128 -0.91 -1.48 6.96
CA ASP A 128 -1.29 -2.63 6.13
C ASP A 128 -0.88 -2.43 4.66
N GLU A 129 -0.85 -1.19 4.14
CA GLU A 129 -0.30 -0.90 2.81
C GLU A 129 1.20 -1.17 2.73
N ALA A 130 1.94 -1.00 3.83
CA ALA A 130 3.36 -1.32 3.88
C ALA A 130 3.58 -2.83 3.85
N VAL A 131 2.81 -3.59 4.64
CA VAL A 131 2.85 -5.06 4.64
C VAL A 131 2.45 -5.60 3.27
N LEU A 132 1.32 -5.16 2.72
CA LEU A 132 0.85 -5.57 1.40
C LEU A 132 1.84 -5.15 0.30
N GLY A 133 2.48 -3.97 0.43
CA GLY A 133 3.53 -3.54 -0.48
C GLY A 133 4.72 -4.49 -0.51
N VAL A 134 5.14 -5.02 0.64
CA VAL A 134 6.20 -6.04 0.72
C VAL A 134 5.75 -7.34 0.04
N VAL A 135 4.54 -7.82 0.35
CA VAL A 135 3.98 -9.04 -0.25
C VAL A 135 3.93 -8.94 -1.77
N LEU A 136 3.38 -7.85 -2.31
CA LEU A 136 3.23 -7.66 -3.75
C LEU A 136 4.58 -7.52 -4.44
N TYR A 137 5.54 -6.82 -3.83
CA TYR A 137 6.91 -6.77 -4.34
C TYR A 137 7.55 -8.15 -4.42
N LEU A 138 7.38 -8.98 -3.38
CA LEU A 138 7.92 -10.35 -3.36
C LEU A 138 7.21 -11.27 -4.36
N CYS A 139 5.94 -11.00 -4.67
CA CYS A 139 5.18 -11.65 -5.74
C CYS A 139 5.46 -11.07 -7.15
N ASN A 140 6.50 -10.24 -7.31
CA ASN A 140 6.95 -9.62 -8.56
C ASN A 140 5.99 -8.58 -9.17
N TYR A 141 5.12 -7.97 -8.38
CA TYR A 141 4.43 -6.75 -8.80
C TYR A 141 5.38 -5.55 -8.65
N GLU A 142 5.50 -4.74 -9.70
CA GLU A 142 6.31 -3.52 -9.67
C GLU A 142 5.47 -2.26 -9.46
N GLU A 143 4.28 -2.23 -10.06
CA GLU A 143 3.37 -1.09 -10.04
C GLU A 143 1.93 -1.56 -9.87
N ILE A 144 1.11 -0.77 -9.17
CA ILE A 144 -0.30 -1.04 -8.91
C ILE A 144 -1.15 0.09 -9.52
N PRO A 145 -2.14 -0.23 -10.36
CA PRO A 145 -3.05 0.75 -10.89
C PRO A 145 -3.95 1.30 -9.78
N TRP A 146 -4.19 2.60 -9.82
CA TRP A 146 -5.13 3.27 -8.94
C TRP A 146 -5.86 4.42 -9.63
N THR A 147 -7.06 4.71 -9.14
CA THR A 147 -7.88 5.86 -9.54
C THR A 147 -8.69 6.35 -8.33
N ILE A 148 -9.48 7.40 -8.52
CA ILE A 148 -10.32 8.02 -7.48
C ILE A 148 -11.76 7.56 -7.69
N ALA A 149 -12.33 6.85 -6.71
CA ALA A 149 -13.65 6.23 -6.86
C ALA A 149 -14.30 5.80 -5.53
N THR A 150 -13.90 6.42 -4.42
CA THR A 150 -14.51 6.18 -3.11
C THR A 150 -14.77 7.52 -2.43
N HIS A 151 -15.65 7.55 -1.45
CA HIS A 151 -15.85 8.71 -0.58
C HIS A 151 -15.54 8.30 0.85
N HIS A 152 -14.93 9.21 1.60
CA HIS A 152 -14.62 9.01 3.02
C HIS A 152 -15.64 9.74 3.90
N TYR A 153 -16.38 9.01 4.74
CA TYR A 153 -17.31 9.63 5.69
C TYR A 153 -16.60 9.84 7.03
N ARG A 154 -16.13 11.07 7.25
CA ARG A 154 -15.37 11.46 8.45
C ARG A 154 -16.10 11.09 9.76
N HIS A 155 -15.42 10.35 10.64
CA HIS A 155 -15.32 10.76 12.05
C HIS A 155 -13.99 11.47 12.23
N LYS A 156 -14.04 12.75 12.56
CA LYS A 156 -12.90 13.42 13.16
C LYS A 156 -12.71 12.75 14.52
N ASP A 157 -11.53 12.22 14.78
CA ASP A 157 -10.77 12.48 15.98
C ASP A 157 -9.41 11.82 15.83
N HIS A 158 -8.33 12.59 16.00
CA HIS A 158 -7.32 12.28 16.99
C HIS A 158 -6.40 13.47 17.20
N ALA A 159 -6.26 13.78 18.48
CA ALA A 159 -5.51 14.88 19.06
C ALA A 159 -4.05 14.90 18.60
N THR A 160 -3.63 16.08 18.17
CA THR A 160 -2.23 16.46 17.97
C THR A 160 -1.52 16.50 19.32
N GLY A 161 -0.81 15.43 19.68
CA GLY A 161 -0.21 15.35 21.01
C GLY A 161 1.01 14.44 21.24
N TYR A 162 1.58 13.70 20.29
CA TYR A 162 2.72 12.78 20.58
C TYR A 162 3.72 12.57 19.43
N MET A 163 3.96 13.59 18.59
CA MET A 163 4.64 13.41 17.28
C MET A 163 6.12 12.93 17.31
N LYS A 164 6.92 13.21 18.35
CA LYS A 164 8.35 12.82 18.35
C LYS A 164 8.58 11.39 18.85
N THR A 165 7.99 11.01 19.98
CA THR A 165 8.06 9.64 20.52
C THR A 165 7.45 8.63 19.53
N SER A 166 6.36 9.01 18.85
CA SER A 166 5.74 8.21 17.78
C SER A 166 6.72 7.88 16.64
N LYS A 167 7.61 8.80 16.23
CA LYS A 167 8.55 8.56 15.13
C LYS A 167 9.63 7.54 15.47
N ILE A 168 10.19 7.59 16.68
CA ILE A 168 11.22 6.64 17.11
C ILE A 168 10.61 5.24 17.23
N ILE A 169 9.42 5.12 17.83
CA ILE A 169 8.69 3.86 17.93
C ILE A 169 8.37 3.30 16.54
N THR A 170 7.92 4.16 15.62
CA THR A 170 7.69 3.79 14.21
C THR A 170 8.98 3.26 13.56
N ALA A 171 10.11 3.95 13.75
CA ALA A 171 11.39 3.51 13.21
C ALA A 171 11.83 2.15 13.77
N ILE A 172 11.70 1.93 15.08
CA ILE A 172 12.01 0.64 15.72
C ILE A 172 11.14 -0.48 15.14
N ALA A 173 9.83 -0.23 14.98
CA ALA A 173 8.93 -1.21 14.37
C ALA A 173 9.37 -1.58 12.95
N HIS A 174 9.74 -0.58 12.13
CA HIS A 174 10.22 -0.80 10.77
C HIS A 174 11.57 -1.53 10.73
N ILE A 175 12.49 -1.23 11.65
CA ILE A 175 13.76 -1.96 11.80
C ILE A 175 13.50 -3.42 12.15
N GLN A 176 12.68 -3.70 13.17
CA GLN A 176 12.31 -5.07 13.55
C GLN A 176 11.66 -5.83 12.39
N PHE A 177 10.76 -5.17 11.66
CA PHE A 177 10.12 -5.78 10.50
C PHE A 177 11.14 -6.10 9.40
N SER A 178 12.02 -5.15 9.08
CA SER A 178 13.06 -5.34 8.06
C SER A 178 14.03 -6.47 8.43
N ASN A 179 14.39 -6.62 9.70
CA ASN A 179 15.21 -7.72 10.19
C ASN A 179 14.52 -9.07 10.08
N GLY A 180 13.21 -9.13 10.37
CA GLY A 180 12.38 -10.30 10.06
C GLY A 180 12.42 -10.66 8.58
N LEU A 181 12.25 -9.68 7.69
CA LEU A 181 12.28 -9.90 6.24
C LEU A 181 13.66 -10.35 5.74
N ILE A 182 14.76 -9.82 6.30
CA ILE A 182 16.12 -10.25 5.99
C ILE A 182 16.32 -11.72 6.34
N LYS A 183 15.83 -12.15 7.51
CA LYS A 183 15.93 -13.54 7.98
C LYS A 183 15.22 -14.52 7.04
N GLU A 184 14.00 -14.19 6.63
CA GLU A 184 13.16 -15.08 5.82
C GLU A 184 13.55 -15.11 4.33
N PHE A 185 13.98 -13.97 3.77
CA PHE A 185 14.17 -13.83 2.31
C PHE A 185 15.61 -13.59 1.86
N LYS A 186 16.51 -13.18 2.77
CA LYS A 186 17.94 -12.93 2.49
C LYS A 186 18.20 -11.99 1.30
N ARG A 187 17.31 -11.02 1.04
CA ARG A 187 17.44 -10.04 -0.05
C ARG A 187 18.09 -8.75 0.44
N ASN A 188 19.09 -8.25 -0.29
CA ASN A 188 19.81 -7.01 0.05
C ASN A 188 18.90 -5.77 0.17
N TYR A 189 17.78 -5.76 -0.53
CA TYR A 189 16.86 -4.61 -0.50
C TYR A 189 16.22 -4.40 0.88
N PHE A 190 16.07 -5.46 1.69
CA PHE A 190 15.57 -5.33 3.05
C PHE A 190 16.62 -4.75 4.02
N ARG A 191 17.91 -4.86 3.70
CA ARG A 191 18.97 -4.13 4.42
C ARG A 191 18.91 -2.63 4.13
N LEU A 192 18.60 -2.24 2.89
CA LEU A 192 18.38 -0.82 2.56
C LEU A 192 17.16 -0.26 3.29
N TYR A 193 16.09 -1.05 3.40
CA TYR A 193 14.92 -0.71 4.21
C TYR A 193 15.31 -0.50 5.67
N GLU A 194 16.08 -1.40 6.28
CA GLU A 194 16.61 -1.21 7.64
C GLU A 194 17.38 0.12 7.78
N LEU A 195 18.35 0.35 6.88
CA LEU A 195 19.20 1.54 6.89
C LEU A 195 18.41 2.84 6.82
N LYS A 196 17.29 2.87 6.08
CA LYS A 196 16.42 4.05 6.02
C LYS A 196 15.94 4.51 7.40
N TYR A 197 15.66 3.58 8.30
CA TYR A 197 15.09 3.89 9.61
C TYR A 197 16.14 4.00 10.72
N LEU A 198 17.41 3.78 10.38
CA LEU A 198 18.56 4.04 11.26
C LEU A 198 19.09 5.48 11.14
N VAL A 199 18.71 6.20 10.07
CA VAL A 199 19.14 7.58 9.75
C VAL A 199 18.00 8.56 10.02
#